data_AF-J0DBJ2-F1
#
_entry.id   AF-J0DBJ2-F1
#
_cell.length_a   1.000
_cell.length_b   1.000
_cell.length_c   1.000
_cell.angle_alpha   90.00
_cell.angle_beta   90.00
_cell.angle_gamma   90.00
#
_symmetry.space_group_name_H-M   'P 1'
#
loop_
_entity.id
_entity.type
_entity.pdbx_description
1 polymer ?
#
loop_
_entity_poly.entity_id
_entity_poly.type
_entity_poly.pdbx_seq_one_letter_code
_entity_poly.pdbx_strand_id
1 'polypeptide(L)' 'LDDEPLYVNAKQYNRIIKRRLARARLEELHRLSRQRKPYLHESRHKHAMRRPRGPGGRFLTAEERAALERSQ' A
#
# COMPACT_ATOMS: atom_id res chain seq x y z
N LEU A 1 23.92 -21.01 9.37
CA LEU A 1 22.99 -21.48 10.39
C LEU A 1 22.35 -22.74 9.85
N ASP A 2 22.86 -23.88 10.30
CA ASP A 2 22.11 -25.12 10.25
C ASP A 2 20.90 -24.95 11.18
N ASP A 3 19.84 -24.33 10.65
CA ASP A 3 18.57 -24.18 11.36
C ASP A 3 17.93 -25.56 11.42
N GLU A 4 17.96 -26.14 12.62
CA GLU A 4 17.13 -27.26 13.03
C GLU A 4 15.73 -27.14 12.40
N PRO A 5 15.23 -28.17 11.69
CA PRO A 5 13.99 -28.05 10.95
C PRO A 5 12.85 -27.86 11.94
N LEU A 6 12.38 -26.62 12.07
CA LEU A 6 11.14 -26.31 12.79
C LEU A 6 10.07 -27.28 12.29
N TYR A 7 9.49 -28.06 13.20
CA TYR A 7 8.51 -29.07 12.83
C TYR A 7 7.28 -28.38 12.26
N VAL A 8 7.11 -28.53 10.95
CA VAL A 8 5.99 -28.00 10.18
C VAL A 8 5.22 -29.15 9.57
N ASN A 9 4.06 -28.85 8.99
CA ASN A 9 3.31 -29.84 8.24
C ASN A 9 4.20 -30.49 7.16
N ALA A 10 4.29 -31.82 7.20
CA ALA A 10 5.14 -32.61 6.29
C ALA A 10 4.87 -32.31 4.81
N LYS A 11 3.62 -32.03 4.42
CA LYS A 11 3.25 -31.68 3.04
C LYS A 11 3.76 -30.31 2.60
N GLN A 12 4.15 -29.45 3.53
CA GLN A 12 4.52 -28.06 3.27
C GLN A 12 6.03 -27.81 3.35
N TYR A 13 6.79 -28.63 4.09
CA TYR A 13 8.21 -28.42 4.40
C TYR A 13 9.04 -27.98 3.17
N ASN A 14 9.08 -28.81 2.12
CA ASN A 14 9.86 -28.52 0.91
C ASN A 14 9.42 -27.22 0.22
N ARG A 15 8.11 -26.90 0.24
CA ARG A 15 7.58 -25.69 -0.38
C ARG A 15 7.91 -24.44 0.46
N ILE A 16 7.90 -24.56 1.79
CA ILE A 16 8.31 -23.49 2.71
C ILE A 16 9.76 -23.10 2.44
N ILE A 17 10.67 -24.09 2.35
CA ILE A 17 12.09 -23.85 2.07
C ILE A 17 12.27 -23.16 0.71
N LYS A 18 11.64 -23.67 -0.37
CA LYS A 18 11.69 -23.03 -1.70
C LYS A 18 11.17 -21.58 -1.67
N ARG A 19 10.09 -21.30 -0.95
CA ARG A 19 9.50 -19.95 -0.83
C ARG A 19 10.39 -19.01 0.00
N ARG A 20 11.06 -19.51 1.04
CA ARG A 20 12.04 -18.74 1.82
C ARG A 20 13.20 -18.29 0.94
N LEU A 21 13.81 -19.20 0.18
CA LEU A 21 14.87 -18.87 -0.78
C LEU A 21 14.42 -17.85 -1.83
N ALA A 22 13.20 -18.01 -2.37
CA ALA A 22 12.65 -17.05 -3.33
C ALA A 22 12.42 -15.65 -2.74
N ARG A 23 11.91 -15.57 -1.49
CA ARG A 23 11.76 -14.29 -0.79
C ARG A 23 13.11 -13.64 -0.48
N ALA A 24 14.09 -14.40 -0.02
CA ALA A 24 15.43 -13.87 0.25
C ALA A 24 16.06 -13.23 -1.01
N ARG A 25 15.95 -13.89 -2.16
CA ARG A 25 16.41 -13.32 -3.45
C ARG A 25 15.63 -12.05 -3.85
N LEU A 26 14.32 -12.01 -3.61
CA LEU A 26 13.49 -10.83 -3.91
C LEU A 26 13.78 -9.66 -2.96
N GLU A 27 14.10 -9.95 -1.71
CA GLU A 27 14.52 -8.97 -0.71
C GLU A 27 15.90 -8.39 -1.07
N GLU A 28 16.88 -9.22 -1.44
CA GLU A 28 18.22 -8.79 -1.88
C GLU A 28 18.17 -7.89 -3.13
N LEU A 29 17.24 -8.15 -4.06
CA LEU A 29 17.01 -7.29 -5.22
C LEU A 29 16.44 -5.90 -4.86
N HIS A 30 16.10 -5.65 -3.58
CA HIS A 30 15.77 -4.35 -2.99
C HIS A 30 14.75 -3.51 -3.81
N ARG A 31 13.67 -4.14 -4.27
CA ARG A 31 12.55 -3.43 -4.91
C ARG A 31 11.44 -3.00 -3.96
N LEU A 32 11.52 -3.33 -2.67
CA LEU A 32 10.44 -3.11 -1.71
C LEU A 32 10.99 -2.44 -0.44
N SER A 33 10.55 -1.21 -0.16
CA SER A 33 10.80 -0.57 1.13
C SER A 33 10.06 -1.34 2.23
N ARG A 34 10.74 -1.65 3.34
CA ARG A 34 10.11 -2.32 4.49
C ARG A 34 8.97 -1.50 5.11
N GLN A 35 9.05 -0.18 5.04
CA GLN A 35 8.03 0.73 5.53
C GLN A 35 7.05 1.11 4.42
N ARG A 36 5.76 1.18 4.78
CA ARG A 36 4.70 1.66 3.89
C ARG A 36 4.84 3.17 3.72
N LYS A 37 4.74 3.65 2.48
CA LYS A 37 4.70 5.09 2.19
C LYS A 37 3.35 5.67 2.68
N PRO A 38 3.32 6.93 3.17
CA PRO A 38 2.06 7.58 3.58
C PRO A 38 1.05 7.69 2.43
N TYR A 39 1.55 7.78 1.19
CA TYR A 39 0.77 7.71 -0.03
C TYR A 39 1.64 7.10 -1.14
N LEU A 40 1.01 6.52 -2.17
CA LEU A 40 1.72 5.83 -3.24
C LEU A 40 2.26 6.80 -4.31
N HIS A 41 1.49 7.84 -4.64
CA HIS A 41 1.80 8.77 -5.73
C HIS A 41 1.61 10.22 -5.31
N GLU A 42 2.65 11.03 -5.55
CA GLU A 42 2.67 12.45 -5.21
C GLU A 42 1.54 13.25 -5.90
N SER A 43 1.31 12.99 -7.19
CA SER A 43 0.24 13.65 -7.96
C SER A 43 -1.15 13.40 -7.37
N ARG A 44 -1.42 12.17 -6.89
CA ARG A 44 -2.70 11.80 -6.25
C ARG A 44 -2.87 12.48 -4.90
N HIS A 45 -1.79 12.56 -4.11
CA HIS A 45 -1.80 13.29 -2.84
C HIS A 45 -2.13 14.77 -3.07
N LYS A 46 -1.41 15.43 -3.99
CA LYS A 46 -1.68 16.82 -4.39
C LYS A 46 -3.11 17.03 -4.90
N HIS A 47 -3.65 16.07 -5.66
CA HIS A 47 -5.04 16.11 -6.11
C HIS A 47 -6.01 16.05 -4.92
N ALA A 48 -5.84 15.11 -4.00
CA ALA A 48 -6.70 14.97 -2.82
C ALA A 48 -6.64 16.20 -1.88
N MET A 49 -5.49 16.86 -1.79
CA MET A 49 -5.33 18.09 -0.99
C MET A 49 -6.03 19.31 -1.61
N ARG A 50 -6.03 19.43 -2.94
CA ARG A 50 -6.66 20.56 -3.65
C ARG A 50 -8.18 20.45 -3.80
N ARG A 51 -8.76 19.28 -3.57
CA ARG A 51 -10.22 19.09 -3.75
C ARG A 51 -11.01 19.90 -2.70
N PRO A 52 -12.06 20.63 -3.11
CA PRO A 52 -12.91 21.35 -2.18
C PRO A 52 -13.65 20.38 -1.26
N ARG A 53 -13.81 20.78 0.00
CA ARG A 53 -14.40 19.98 1.08
C ARG A 53 -15.57 20.72 1.71
N GLY A 54 -16.56 19.95 2.17
CA GLY A 54 -17.62 20.46 3.03
C GLY A 54 -17.14 20.58 4.48
N PRO A 55 -17.98 21.13 5.38
CA PRO A 55 -17.63 21.38 6.79
C PRO A 55 -17.24 20.11 7.57
N GLY A 56 -17.66 18.92 7.13
CA GLY A 56 -17.27 17.63 7.72
C GLY A 56 -16.01 16.99 7.13
N GLY A 57 -15.21 17.71 6.34
CA GLY A 57 -13.97 17.20 5.73
C GLY A 57 -14.19 16.24 4.56
N ARG A 58 -15.43 15.84 4.27
CA ARG A 58 -15.80 15.09 3.07
C ARG A 58 -15.58 15.94 1.83
N PHE A 59 -15.18 15.32 0.73
CA PHE A 59 -15.17 16.01 -0.55
C PHE A 59 -16.59 16.38 -0.95
N LEU A 60 -16.75 17.57 -1.53
CA LEU A 60 -18.03 17.97 -2.09
C LEU A 60 -18.47 17.00 -3.18
N THR A 61 -19.77 16.73 -3.20
CA THR A 61 -20.45 16.02 -4.29
C THR A 61 -20.41 16.84 -5.58
N ALA A 62 -20.76 16.23 -6.72
CA ALA A 62 -20.77 16.94 -7.99
C ALA A 62 -21.77 18.11 -7.98
N GLU A 63 -22.94 17.91 -7.38
CA GLU A 63 -23.99 18.93 -7.25
C GLU A 63 -23.57 20.09 -6.36
N GLU A 64 -22.97 19.81 -5.19
CA GLU A 64 -22.46 20.83 -4.28
C GLU A 64 -21.31 21.63 -4.89
N ARG A 65 -20.42 20.99 -5.66
CA ARG A 65 -19.37 21.70 -6.41
C ARG A 65 -19.95 22.65 -7.45
N ALA A 66 -20.92 22.19 -8.22
CA ALA A 66 -21.58 23.03 -9.22
C ALA A 66 -22.33 24.20 -8.56
N ALA A 67 -22.93 24.00 -7.39
CA ALA A 67 -23.52 25.07 -6.61
C ALA A 67 -22.47 26.08 -6.11
N LEU A 68 -21.31 25.61 -5.65
CA LEU A 68 -20.19 26.46 -5.21
C LEU A 68 -19.63 27.29 -6.38
N GLU A 69 -19.43 26.68 -7.54
CA GLU A 69 -18.94 27.36 -8.75
C GLU A 69 -19.94 28.42 -9.26
N ARG A 70 -21.25 28.20 -9.12
CA ARG A 70 -22.27 29.21 -9.45
C ARG A 70 -22.33 30.37 -8.45
N SER A 71 -21.84 30.16 -7.23
CA SER A 71 -21.86 31.16 -6.17
C SER A 71 -20.58 32.01 -6.08
N GLN A 72 -19.54 31.64 -6.84
CA GLN A 72 -18.30 32.40 -7.01
C GLN A 72 -18.38 33.28 -8.27
#